data_AF-A0A965HEY3-F1
#
_entry.id   AF-A0A965HEY3-F1
#
_cell.length_a   1.000
_cell.length_b   1.000
_cell.length_c   1.000
_cell.angle_alpha   90.00
_cell.angle_beta   90.00
_cell.angle_gamma   90.00
#
_symmetry.space_group_name_H-M   'P 1'
#
loop_
_entity.id
_entity.type
_entity.pdbx_description
1 polymer ?
#
loop_
_entity_poly.entity_id
_entity_poly.type
_entity_poly.pdbx_seq_one_letter_code
_entity_poly.pdbx_strand_id
1 'polypeptide(L)'
;MKNIIINKKDAVNKKYVGGKEASKILGVHQRTLYLWDKKGLIETIRTDGNKRLYNVEKYIQNKKCNENIENNNKICEKILEDINKIEGKLKLTYARVSSHGQANDLERQKEILKKQYPEHIMITDIGSGINFNKYGIRKIIKLAIAGKIEELVIMHKDRLIRFGYELIEDLIKEYSGGKIIIVEKKEDKTAEEEMAIDVLQIMNVFTAKMNGKK
;
A
#
# COMPACT_ATOMS: atom_id res chain seq x y z
N MET A 1 20.42 31.42 -0.90
CA MET A 1 20.92 30.12 -0.39
C MET A 1 21.38 30.34 1.05
N LYS A 2 20.64 29.85 2.05
CA LYS A 2 21.05 29.93 3.46
C LYS A 2 21.82 28.65 3.79
N ASN A 3 23.13 28.76 3.98
CA ASN A 3 23.96 27.67 4.48
C ASN A 3 23.82 27.62 6.00
N ILE A 4 23.22 26.53 6.51
CA ILE A 4 23.21 26.23 7.94
C ILE A 4 24.53 25.53 8.25
N ILE A 5 25.39 26.17 9.01
CA ILE A 5 26.65 25.61 9.52
C ILE A 5 26.33 24.98 10.88
N ILE A 6 26.54 23.67 11.03
CA ILE A 6 26.25 22.93 12.26
C ILE A 6 27.57 22.49 12.89
N ASN A 7 27.74 22.91 14.15
CA ASN A 7 28.95 22.78 14.95
C ASN A 7 29.24 21.32 15.33
N LYS A 8 30.53 20.98 15.44
CA LYS A 8 31.15 19.65 15.61
C LYS A 8 30.71 18.77 16.80
N LYS A 9 29.72 19.16 17.62
CA LYS A 9 29.23 18.39 18.78
C LYS A 9 27.86 17.73 18.60
N ASP A 10 27.16 17.94 17.49
CA ASP A 10 25.86 17.29 17.21
C ASP A 10 25.96 16.05 16.30
N ALA A 11 27.13 15.40 16.28
CA ALA A 11 27.44 14.23 15.45
C ALA A 11 26.82 12.92 15.98
N VAL A 12 25.57 12.96 16.44
CA VAL A 12 24.75 11.76 16.69
C VAL A 12 23.38 11.98 16.06
N ASN A 13 23.36 12.05 14.72
CA ASN A 13 22.13 11.78 13.98
C ASN A 13 22.50 10.88 12.79
N LYS A 14 22.22 9.57 12.92
CA LYS A 14 22.48 8.49 11.95
C LYS A 14 21.84 8.69 10.56
N LYS A 15 21.25 9.86 10.29
CA LYS A 15 20.43 10.18 9.12
C LYS A 15 21.24 10.65 7.91
N TYR A 16 22.45 11.17 8.12
CA TYR A 16 23.32 11.67 7.05
C TYR A 16 24.66 10.92 7.03
N VAL A 17 24.98 10.30 5.90
CA VAL A 17 26.17 9.44 5.75
C VAL A 17 27.18 10.02 4.76
N GLY A 18 28.46 9.67 4.94
CA GLY A 18 29.54 10.14 4.06
C GLY A 18 29.44 9.55 2.65
N GLY A 19 30.00 10.22 1.65
CA GLY A 19 29.88 9.80 0.24
C GLY A 19 30.33 8.35 -0.05
N LYS A 20 31.36 7.86 0.63
CA LYS A 20 31.83 6.47 0.49
C LYS A 20 30.82 5.45 1.02
N GLU A 21 30.17 5.77 2.12
CA GLU A 21 29.13 4.94 2.73
C GLU A 21 27.83 5.01 1.92
N ALA A 22 27.41 6.21 1.54
CA ALA A 22 26.27 6.43 0.66
C ALA A 22 26.39 5.68 -0.68
N SER A 23 27.60 5.67 -1.25
CA SER A 23 27.91 4.96 -2.49
C SER A 23 27.74 3.44 -2.34
N LYS A 24 28.16 2.87 -1.20
CA LYS A 24 27.94 1.45 -0.89
C LYS A 24 26.46 1.14 -0.70
N ILE A 25 25.74 1.95 0.08
CA ILE A 25 24.33 1.71 0.38
C ILE A 25 23.45 1.82 -0.87
N LEU A 26 23.71 2.81 -1.73
CA LEU A 26 22.92 3.07 -2.94
C LEU A 26 23.43 2.30 -4.16
N GLY A 27 24.57 1.60 -4.07
CA GLY A 27 25.16 0.83 -5.15
C GLY A 27 25.60 1.68 -6.35
N VAL A 28 25.94 2.95 -6.14
CA VAL A 28 26.33 3.89 -7.21
C VAL A 28 27.70 4.50 -6.97
N HIS A 29 28.37 4.91 -8.04
CA HIS A 29 29.65 5.61 -7.92
C HIS A 29 29.48 6.97 -7.20
N GLN A 30 30.48 7.40 -6.42
CA GLN A 30 30.42 8.67 -5.66
C GLN A 30 30.19 9.90 -6.57
N ARG A 31 30.69 9.84 -7.81
CA ARG A 31 30.42 10.87 -8.84
C ARG A 31 28.92 11.00 -9.15
N THR A 32 28.18 9.90 -9.16
CA THR A 32 26.74 9.89 -9.38
C THR A 32 26.00 10.60 -8.24
N LEU A 33 26.42 10.37 -6.99
CA LEU A 33 25.87 11.07 -5.83
C LEU A 33 26.09 12.58 -5.90
N TYR A 34 27.28 13.01 -6.35
CA TYR A 34 27.57 14.42 -6.59
C TYR A 34 26.66 15.03 -7.66
N LEU A 35 26.40 14.30 -8.75
CA LEU A 35 25.49 14.74 -9.80
C LEU A 35 24.06 14.83 -9.30
N TRP A 36 23.63 13.89 -8.46
CA TRP A 36 22.30 13.92 -7.84
C TRP A 36 22.14 15.11 -6.90
N ASP A 37 23.16 15.43 -6.09
CA ASP A 37 23.19 16.63 -5.25
C ASP A 37 23.08 17.90 -6.11
N LYS A 38 23.88 18.02 -7.17
CA LYS A 38 23.83 19.16 -8.10
C LYS A 38 22.47 19.33 -8.76
N LYS A 39 21.77 18.23 -9.03
CA LYS A 39 20.42 18.20 -9.60
C LYS A 39 19.30 18.33 -8.56
N GLY A 40 19.63 18.39 -7.26
CA GLY A 40 18.65 18.42 -6.17
C GLY A 40 17.87 17.12 -5.98
N LEU A 41 18.36 16.00 -6.53
CA LEU A 41 17.70 14.69 -6.47
C LEU A 41 17.90 13.98 -5.13
N ILE A 42 18.97 14.31 -4.41
CA ILE A 42 19.28 13.77 -3.08
C ILE A 42 19.59 14.93 -2.14
N GLU A 43 19.01 14.89 -0.94
CA GLU A 43 19.25 15.89 0.08
C GLU A 43 20.65 15.72 0.68
N THR A 44 21.39 16.83 0.79
CA THR A 44 22.74 16.85 1.34
C THR A 44 22.91 17.95 2.38
N ILE A 45 23.83 17.72 3.32
CA ILE A 45 24.34 18.74 4.25
C ILE A 45 25.86 18.80 4.14
N ARG A 46 26.45 19.88 4.66
CA ARG A 46 27.90 20.04 4.74
C ARG A 46 28.35 20.12 6.19
N THR A 47 29.49 19.50 6.49
CA THR A 47 30.16 19.67 7.78
C THR A 47 30.96 20.96 7.83
N ASP A 48 31.42 21.36 9.02
CA ASP A 48 32.36 22.47 9.22
C ASP A 48 33.63 22.35 8.35
N GLY A 49 34.04 21.12 8.03
CA GLY A 49 35.14 20.83 7.10
C GLY A 49 34.75 20.82 5.62
N ASN A 50 33.59 21.40 5.27
CA ASN A 50 33.01 21.45 3.93
C ASN A 50 32.83 20.08 3.24
N LYS A 51 32.76 18.98 4.01
CA LYS A 51 32.50 17.64 3.47
C LYS A 51 30.99 17.44 3.32
N ARG A 52 30.57 16.89 2.17
CA ARG A 52 29.17 16.53 1.90
C ARG A 52 28.77 15.25 2.64
N LEU A 53 27.60 15.28 3.26
CA LEU A 53 26.89 14.12 3.79
C LEU A 53 25.54 13.99 3.10
N TYR A 54 25.11 12.75 2.83
CA TYR A 54 23.93 12.44 2.02
C TYR A 54 22.83 11.82 2.87
N ASN A 55 21.59 12.26 2.67
CA ASN A 55 20.41 11.64 3.28
C ASN A 55 19.94 10.45 2.42
N VAL A 56 20.63 9.33 2.59
CA VAL A 56 20.39 8.11 1.79
C VAL A 56 19.04 7.48 2.10
N GLU A 57 18.63 7.50 3.37
CA GLU A 57 17.37 6.91 3.82
C GLU A 57 16.16 7.57 3.16
N LYS A 58 16.12 8.92 3.17
CA LYS A 58 15.05 9.69 2.51
C LYS A 58 15.02 9.48 1.00
N TYR A 59 16.18 9.36 0.36
CA TYR A 59 16.27 9.08 -1.07
C TYR A 59 15.66 7.71 -1.43
N ILE A 60 16.00 6.67 -0.66
CA ILE A 60 15.44 5.33 -0.84
C ILE A 60 13.92 5.34 -0.62
N GLN A 61 13.46 6.04 0.43
CA GLN A 61 12.04 6.15 0.73
C GLN A 61 11.26 6.83 -0.40
N ASN A 62 11.76 7.96 -0.91
CA ASN A 62 11.15 8.68 -2.03
C ASN A 62 11.14 7.83 -3.31
N LYS A 63 12.21 7.10 -3.59
CA LYS A 63 12.28 6.21 -4.76
C LYS A 63 11.25 5.09 -4.66
N LYS A 64 11.11 4.44 -3.49
CA LYS A 64 10.07 3.44 -3.24
C LYS A 64 8.66 4.03 -3.41
N CYS A 65 8.41 5.23 -2.91
CA CYS A 65 7.13 5.92 -3.10
C CYS A 65 6.83 6.18 -4.59
N ASN A 66 7.81 6.65 -5.36
CA ASN A 66 7.63 6.91 -6.79
C ASN A 66 7.41 5.62 -7.60
N GLU A 67 8.20 4.58 -7.35
CA GLU A 67 8.00 3.25 -7.97
C GLU A 67 6.60 2.70 -7.63
N ASN A 68 6.13 2.87 -6.39
CA ASN A 68 4.77 2.49 -6.01
C ASN A 68 3.70 3.31 -6.75
N ILE A 69 3.90 4.62 -6.95
CA ILE A 69 2.96 5.48 -7.68
C ILE A 69 2.91 5.07 -9.16
N GLU A 70 4.05 4.88 -9.83
CA GLU A 70 4.10 4.45 -11.23
C GLU A 70 3.46 3.06 -11.42
N ASN A 71 3.77 2.11 -10.55
CA ASN A 71 3.16 0.78 -10.57
C ASN A 71 1.66 0.84 -10.34
N ASN A 72 1.22 1.67 -9.38
CA ASN A 72 -0.19 1.91 -9.12
C ASN A 72 -0.90 2.52 -10.32
N ASN A 73 -0.28 3.46 -11.04
CA ASN A 73 -0.86 4.08 -12.23
C ASN A 73 -1.02 3.07 -13.37
N LYS A 74 0.00 2.25 -13.66
CA LYS A 74 -0.08 1.18 -14.67
C LYS A 74 -1.15 0.14 -14.34
N ILE A 75 -1.22 -0.28 -13.08
CA ILE A 75 -2.29 -1.16 -12.58
C ILE A 75 -3.66 -0.52 -12.81
N CYS A 76 -3.77 0.77 -12.52
CA CYS A 76 -5.01 1.53 -12.64
C CYS A 76 -5.47 1.63 -14.09
N GLU A 77 -4.58 1.88 -15.04
CA GLU A 77 -4.84 1.93 -16.49
C GLU A 77 -5.31 0.57 -17.01
N LYS A 78 -4.60 -0.51 -16.65
CA LYS A 78 -5.01 -1.88 -17.02
C LYS A 78 -6.41 -2.23 -16.51
N ILE A 79 -6.71 -1.90 -15.25
CA ILE A 79 -8.04 -2.11 -14.69
C ILE A 79 -9.11 -1.34 -15.49
N LEU A 80 -8.83 -0.10 -15.88
CA LEU A 80 -9.78 0.73 -16.64
C LEU A 80 -10.04 0.17 -18.04
N GLU A 81 -9.01 -0.31 -18.73
CA GLU A 81 -9.16 -1.00 -20.03
C GLU A 81 -10.01 -2.26 -19.93
N ASP A 82 -9.81 -3.07 -18.88
CA ASP A 82 -10.62 -4.26 -18.63
C ASP A 82 -12.08 -3.89 -18.33
N ILE A 83 -12.33 -2.81 -17.59
CA ILE A 83 -13.68 -2.34 -17.23
C ILE A 83 -14.44 -1.84 -18.46
N ASN A 84 -13.78 -1.11 -19.36
CA ASN A 84 -14.41 -0.53 -20.54
C ASN A 84 -14.95 -1.59 -21.52
N LYS A 85 -14.45 -2.82 -21.46
CA LYS A 85 -14.91 -3.95 -22.27
C LYS A 85 -16.12 -4.69 -21.68
N ILE A 86 -16.52 -4.34 -20.46
CA ILE A 86 -17.60 -5.04 -19.75
C ILE A 86 -18.93 -4.37 -20.07
N GLU A 87 -19.77 -5.08 -20.81
CA GLU A 87 -21.17 -4.72 -20.99
C GLU A 87 -22.00 -5.25 -19.81
N GLY A 88 -22.75 -4.37 -19.15
CA GLY A 88 -23.60 -4.72 -18.00
C GLY A 88 -22.96 -4.57 -16.62
N LYS A 89 -23.70 -5.01 -15.60
CA LYS A 89 -23.25 -5.07 -14.20
C LYS A 89 -22.66 -6.44 -13.88
N LEU A 90 -21.74 -6.45 -12.93
CA LEU A 90 -20.98 -7.62 -12.53
C LEU A 90 -21.40 -8.11 -11.15
N LYS A 91 -21.40 -9.43 -11.01
CA LYS A 91 -21.50 -10.12 -9.73
C LYS A 91 -20.10 -10.57 -9.33
N LEU A 92 -19.64 -10.15 -8.16
CA LEU A 92 -18.27 -10.30 -7.69
C LEU A 92 -18.21 -11.08 -6.39
N THR A 93 -17.16 -11.86 -6.20
CA THR A 93 -16.78 -12.45 -4.91
C THR A 93 -15.39 -11.93 -4.52
N TYR A 94 -15.16 -11.64 -3.24
CA TYR A 94 -13.88 -11.16 -2.75
C TYR A 94 -13.36 -11.98 -1.56
N ALA A 95 -12.11 -12.45 -1.69
CA ALA A 95 -11.39 -13.19 -0.65
C ALA A 95 -10.04 -12.54 -0.35
N ARG A 96 -9.65 -12.53 0.93
CA ARG A 96 -8.40 -11.89 1.38
C ARG A 96 -7.78 -12.63 2.55
N VAL A 97 -6.46 -12.71 2.54
CA VAL A 97 -5.64 -13.08 3.70
C VAL A 97 -4.57 -12.02 3.99
N SER A 98 -4.08 -11.95 5.21
CA SER A 98 -3.14 -10.89 5.63
C SER A 98 -1.70 -11.17 5.21
N SER A 99 -1.33 -12.43 4.97
CA SER A 99 0.01 -12.83 4.55
C SER A 99 0.02 -14.01 3.59
N HIS A 100 1.12 -14.20 2.86
CA HIS A 100 1.31 -15.36 1.98
C HIS A 100 1.35 -16.69 2.75
N GLY A 101 1.73 -16.68 4.03
CA GLY A 101 1.69 -17.87 4.88
C GLY A 101 0.28 -18.42 5.11
N GLN A 102 -0.76 -17.62 4.82
CA GLN A 102 -2.16 -18.00 4.94
C GLN A 102 -2.77 -18.42 3.59
N ALA A 103 -1.96 -18.81 2.60
CA ALA A 103 -2.45 -19.20 1.27
C ALA A 103 -3.49 -20.33 1.31
N ASN A 104 -3.34 -21.29 2.23
CA ASN A 104 -4.31 -22.38 2.41
C ASN A 104 -5.69 -21.85 2.85
N ASP A 105 -5.71 -20.85 3.73
CA ASP A 105 -6.96 -20.22 4.14
C ASP A 105 -7.60 -19.48 2.96
N LEU A 106 -6.81 -18.75 2.17
CA LEU A 106 -7.31 -18.08 0.97
C LEU A 106 -7.97 -19.06 0.00
N GLU A 107 -7.38 -20.24 -0.20
CA GLU A 107 -7.97 -21.26 -1.07
C GLU A 107 -9.27 -21.81 -0.50
N ARG A 108 -9.34 -22.08 0.81
CA ARG A 108 -10.57 -22.46 1.51
C ARG A 108 -11.67 -21.40 1.31
N GLN A 109 -11.34 -20.12 1.45
CA GLN A 109 -12.29 -19.02 1.19
C GLN A 109 -12.80 -19.04 -0.26
N LYS A 110 -11.89 -19.21 -1.24
CA LYS A 110 -12.27 -19.30 -2.66
C LYS A 110 -13.20 -20.47 -2.93
N GLU A 111 -12.94 -21.65 -2.38
CA GLU A 111 -13.77 -22.84 -2.57
C GLU A 111 -15.19 -22.62 -2.03
N ILE A 112 -15.32 -22.04 -0.83
CA ILE A 112 -16.63 -21.73 -0.23
C ILE A 112 -17.40 -20.76 -1.12
N LEU A 113 -16.75 -19.67 -1.54
CA LEU A 113 -17.38 -18.64 -2.37
C LEU A 113 -17.75 -19.17 -3.76
N LYS A 114 -16.87 -19.94 -4.42
CA LYS A 114 -17.18 -20.57 -5.71
C LYS A 114 -18.33 -21.56 -5.62
N LYS A 115 -18.44 -22.31 -4.52
CA LYS A 115 -19.52 -23.28 -4.34
C LYS A 115 -20.88 -22.61 -4.15
N GLN A 116 -20.94 -21.50 -3.44
CA GLN A 116 -22.20 -20.78 -3.19
C GLN A 116 -22.56 -19.79 -4.31
N TYR A 117 -21.55 -19.23 -4.98
CA TYR A 117 -21.67 -18.17 -5.98
C TYR A 117 -20.84 -18.49 -7.23
N PRO A 118 -21.19 -19.54 -8.00
CA PRO A 118 -20.39 -20.03 -9.12
C PRO A 118 -20.33 -19.07 -10.32
N GLU A 119 -21.34 -18.21 -10.48
CA GLU A 119 -21.42 -17.23 -11.56
C GLU A 119 -20.70 -15.91 -11.24
N HIS A 120 -20.21 -15.74 -10.01
CA HIS A 120 -19.56 -14.50 -9.56
C HIS A 120 -18.08 -14.50 -9.89
N ILE A 121 -17.58 -13.36 -10.38
CA ILE A 121 -16.16 -13.16 -10.70
C ILE A 121 -15.36 -13.06 -9.40
N MET A 122 -14.39 -13.95 -9.22
CA MET A 122 -13.52 -13.98 -8.05
C MET A 122 -12.41 -12.91 -8.13
N ILE A 123 -12.32 -12.09 -7.10
CA ILE A 123 -11.21 -11.15 -6.85
C ILE A 123 -10.53 -11.58 -5.56
N THR A 124 -9.20 -11.66 -5.57
CA THR A 124 -8.43 -12.01 -4.37
C THR A 124 -7.29 -11.07 -4.11
N ASP A 125 -6.97 -10.84 -2.84
CA ASP A 125 -5.79 -10.10 -2.43
C ASP A 125 -5.03 -10.80 -1.29
N ILE A 126 -3.73 -10.53 -1.22
CA ILE A 126 -2.88 -10.87 -0.08
C ILE A 126 -2.34 -9.58 0.52
N GLY A 127 -2.49 -9.42 1.83
CA GLY A 127 -2.03 -8.27 2.59
C GLY A 127 -3.05 -7.78 3.62
N SER A 128 -2.58 -6.94 4.54
CA SER A 128 -3.37 -6.39 5.64
C SER A 128 -4.69 -5.75 5.20
N GLY A 129 -5.70 -5.83 6.06
CA GLY A 129 -7.00 -5.18 5.90
C GLY A 129 -6.94 -3.66 5.91
N ILE A 130 -5.85 -3.05 6.38
CA ILE A 130 -5.65 -1.59 6.40
C ILE A 130 -5.01 -1.06 5.11
N ASN A 131 -4.51 -1.94 4.23
CA ASN A 131 -3.90 -1.54 2.97
C ASN A 131 -4.96 -1.34 1.88
N PHE A 132 -5.34 -0.09 1.61
CA PHE A 132 -6.30 0.27 0.55
C PHE A 132 -5.71 0.24 -0.86
N ASN A 133 -4.39 0.05 -1.00
CA ASN A 133 -3.71 0.05 -2.30
C ASN A 133 -3.62 -1.33 -2.96
N LYS A 134 -4.24 -2.36 -2.37
CA LYS A 134 -4.28 -3.70 -2.95
C LYS A 134 -5.04 -3.68 -4.28
N TYR A 135 -4.61 -4.54 -5.20
CA TYR A 135 -5.15 -4.58 -6.57
C TYR A 135 -6.66 -4.84 -6.57
N GLY A 136 -7.11 -5.84 -5.81
CA GLY A 136 -8.53 -6.21 -5.74
C GLY A 136 -9.40 -5.10 -5.18
N ILE A 137 -8.98 -4.47 -4.07
CA ILE A 137 -9.68 -3.30 -3.50
C ILE A 137 -9.76 -2.14 -4.50
N ARG A 138 -8.65 -1.79 -5.15
CA ARG A 138 -8.63 -0.73 -6.17
C ARG A 138 -9.55 -1.07 -7.34
N LYS A 139 -9.58 -2.33 -7.76
CA LYS A 139 -10.47 -2.81 -8.82
C LYS A 139 -11.94 -2.67 -8.42
N ILE A 140 -12.30 -3.08 -7.21
CA ILE A 140 -13.67 -2.95 -6.67
C ILE A 140 -14.09 -1.48 -6.61
N ILE A 141 -13.26 -0.59 -6.08
CA ILE A 141 -13.57 0.85 -6.00
C ILE A 141 -13.82 1.43 -7.41
N LYS A 142 -12.97 1.10 -8.38
CA LYS A 142 -13.14 1.57 -9.75
C LYS A 142 -14.41 1.03 -10.42
N LEU A 143 -14.71 -0.25 -10.21
CA LEU A 143 -15.94 -0.88 -10.70
C LEU A 143 -17.19 -0.25 -10.07
N ALA A 144 -17.12 0.08 -8.77
CA ALA A 144 -18.20 0.77 -8.07
C ALA A 144 -18.48 2.14 -8.70
N ILE A 145 -17.43 2.96 -8.87
CA ILE A 145 -17.53 4.30 -9.48
C ILE A 145 -18.02 4.22 -10.94
N ALA A 146 -17.60 3.20 -11.68
CA ALA A 146 -18.03 2.98 -13.07
C ALA A 146 -19.49 2.49 -13.18
N GLY A 147 -20.20 2.27 -12.07
CA GLY A 147 -21.58 1.79 -12.07
C GLY A 147 -21.74 0.31 -12.43
N LYS A 148 -20.67 -0.48 -12.30
CA LYS A 148 -20.57 -1.84 -12.85
C LYS A 148 -20.78 -2.94 -11.80
N ILE A 149 -21.10 -2.64 -10.55
CA ILE A 149 -21.28 -3.67 -9.51
C ILE A 149 -22.77 -3.91 -9.24
N GLU A 150 -23.23 -5.14 -9.47
CA GLU A 150 -24.57 -5.59 -9.05
C GLU A 150 -24.52 -6.14 -7.62
N GLU A 151 -23.60 -7.08 -7.39
CA GLU A 151 -23.43 -7.76 -6.11
C GLU A 151 -21.94 -7.94 -5.80
N LEU A 152 -21.55 -7.65 -4.56
CA LEU A 152 -20.22 -7.99 -4.04
C LEU A 152 -20.37 -8.92 -2.84
N VAL A 153 -19.93 -10.16 -2.98
CA VAL A 153 -20.00 -11.16 -1.91
C VAL A 153 -18.67 -11.23 -1.17
N ILE A 154 -18.72 -11.12 0.15
CA ILE A 154 -17.57 -11.25 1.05
C ILE A 154 -17.89 -12.23 2.17
N MET A 155 -16.86 -12.84 2.76
CA MET A 155 -17.08 -13.70 3.92
C MET A 155 -17.45 -12.89 5.17
N HIS A 156 -16.70 -11.82 5.45
CA HIS A 156 -16.88 -10.92 6.60
C HIS A 156 -16.46 -9.50 6.21
N LYS A 157 -16.94 -8.48 6.94
CA LYS A 157 -16.57 -7.07 6.70
C LYS A 157 -15.05 -6.85 6.68
N ASP A 158 -14.36 -7.42 7.67
CA ASP A 158 -12.89 -7.35 7.80
C ASP A 158 -12.11 -8.02 6.66
N ARG A 159 -12.74 -8.92 5.90
CA ARG A 159 -12.10 -9.52 4.73
C ARG A 159 -11.99 -8.51 3.61
N LEU A 160 -12.96 -7.61 3.47
CA LEU A 160 -12.88 -6.48 2.54
C LEU A 160 -11.80 -5.49 2.99
N ILE A 161 -12.04 -4.81 4.11
CA ILE A 161 -11.14 -3.81 4.71
C ILE A 161 -11.38 -3.75 6.22
N ARG A 162 -10.34 -3.39 6.98
CA ARG A 162 -10.44 -3.29 8.44
C ARG A 162 -11.19 -2.04 8.90
N PHE A 163 -11.07 -0.96 8.14
CA PHE A 163 -11.73 0.31 8.43
C PHE A 163 -12.28 0.90 7.14
N GLY A 164 -13.42 1.60 7.22
CA GLY A 164 -14.04 2.26 6.07
C GLY A 164 -14.88 1.32 5.20
N TYR A 165 -15.36 0.20 5.75
CA TYR A 165 -16.30 -0.70 5.07
C TYR A 165 -17.50 0.09 4.54
N GLU A 166 -18.05 0.95 5.39
CA GLU A 166 -19.19 1.83 5.10
C GLU A 166 -18.92 2.72 3.89
N LEU A 167 -17.69 3.21 3.72
CA LEU A 167 -17.32 4.02 2.56
C LEU A 167 -17.40 3.22 1.24
N ILE A 168 -16.98 1.95 1.25
CA ILE A 168 -17.08 1.11 0.05
C ILE A 168 -18.54 0.73 -0.21
N GLU A 169 -19.29 0.43 0.85
CA GLU A 169 -20.72 0.15 0.77
C GLU A 169 -21.50 1.32 0.14
N ASP A 170 -21.26 2.54 0.61
CA ASP A 170 -21.84 3.76 0.06
C ASP A 170 -21.44 3.95 -1.41
N LEU A 171 -20.17 3.76 -1.77
CA LEU A 171 -19.74 3.87 -3.17
C LEU A 171 -20.48 2.89 -4.09
N ILE A 172 -20.65 1.63 -3.67
CA ILE A 172 -21.35 0.62 -4.45
C ILE A 172 -22.84 0.97 -4.57
N LYS A 173 -23.45 1.40 -3.47
CA LYS A 173 -24.87 1.77 -3.43
C LYS A 173 -25.17 3.00 -4.28
N GLU A 174 -24.39 4.07 -4.13
CA GLU A 174 -24.64 5.35 -4.79
C GLU A 174 -24.31 5.31 -6.29
N TYR A 175 -23.16 4.74 -6.68
CA TYR A 175 -22.72 4.78 -8.08
C TYR A 175 -23.19 3.59 -8.91
N SER A 176 -23.27 2.40 -8.31
CA SER A 176 -23.69 1.18 -9.03
C SER A 176 -25.12 0.74 -8.71
N GLY A 177 -25.74 1.22 -7.64
CA GLY A 177 -26.99 0.65 -7.13
C GLY A 177 -26.86 -0.82 -6.73
N GLY A 178 -25.62 -1.25 -6.43
CA GLY A 178 -25.32 -2.63 -6.05
C GLY A 178 -25.44 -2.85 -4.55
N LYS A 179 -25.24 -4.09 -4.12
CA LYS A 179 -25.26 -4.47 -2.69
C LYS A 179 -24.05 -5.33 -2.32
N ILE A 180 -23.66 -5.26 -1.04
CA ILE A 180 -22.67 -6.17 -0.46
C ILE A 180 -23.42 -7.30 0.28
N ILE A 181 -23.02 -8.55 0.03
CA ILE A 181 -23.57 -9.73 0.70
C ILE A 181 -22.48 -10.34 1.59
N ILE A 182 -22.80 -10.55 2.86
CA ILE A 182 -21.89 -11.14 3.84
C ILE A 182 -22.31 -12.59 4.10
N VAL A 183 -21.39 -13.54 3.93
CA VAL A 183 -21.68 -14.99 4.04
C VAL A 183 -21.61 -15.51 5.48
N GLU A 184 -20.95 -14.78 6.37
CA GLU A 184 -20.83 -14.98 7.83
C GLU A 184 -20.87 -16.44 8.34
N LYS A 185 -19.67 -17.01 8.56
CA LYS A 185 -19.46 -18.19 9.42
C LYS A 185 -18.53 -17.86 10.59
N LYS A 186 -18.80 -18.46 11.76
CA LYS A 186 -18.09 -18.23 13.04
C LYS A 186 -16.58 -17.96 12.90
N GLU A 187 -16.12 -16.98 13.66
CA GLU A 187 -14.75 -16.47 13.73
C GLU A 187 -13.70 -17.58 13.81
N ASP A 188 -12.78 -17.59 12.86
CA ASP A 188 -11.54 -18.37 12.94
C ASP A 188 -10.57 -17.67 13.92
N LYS A 189 -9.82 -18.45 14.72
CA LYS A 189 -8.75 -17.95 15.60
C LYS A 189 -7.74 -17.03 14.90
N THR A 190 -7.60 -17.16 13.59
CA THR A 190 -6.74 -16.31 12.74
C THR A 190 -7.21 -14.85 12.67
N ALA A 191 -8.47 -14.55 12.96
CA ALA A 191 -9.00 -13.19 12.91
C ALA A 191 -8.38 -12.29 14.00
N GLU A 192 -8.24 -12.79 15.23
CA GLU A 192 -7.64 -12.06 16.35
C GLU A 192 -6.17 -11.72 16.10
N GLU A 193 -5.40 -12.70 15.62
CA GLU A 193 -3.99 -12.51 15.26
C GLU A 193 -3.83 -11.45 14.16
N GLU A 194 -4.68 -11.49 13.13
CA GLU A 194 -4.66 -10.49 12.06
C GLU A 194 -5.04 -9.09 12.57
N MET A 195 -5.98 -8.97 13.51
CA MET A 195 -6.34 -7.70 14.12
C MET A 195 -5.15 -7.10 14.89
N ALA A 196 -4.44 -7.90 15.69
CA ALA A 196 -3.27 -7.45 16.43
C ALA A 196 -2.16 -6.95 15.49
N ILE A 197 -1.92 -7.65 14.37
CA ILE A 197 -0.94 -7.22 13.35
C ILE A 197 -1.34 -5.87 12.75
N ASP A 198 -2.62 -5.67 12.43
CA ASP A 198 -3.11 -4.42 11.85
C ASP A 198 -2.96 -3.25 12.83
N VAL A 199 -3.23 -3.46 14.11
CA VAL A 199 -3.00 -2.45 15.17
C VAL A 199 -1.52 -2.07 15.26
N LEU A 200 -0.63 -3.07 15.28
CA LEU A 200 0.82 -2.82 15.31
C LEU A 200 1.28 -2.02 14.07
N GLN A 201 0.73 -2.32 12.89
CA GLN A 201 1.04 -1.55 11.68
C GLN A 201 0.59 -0.09 11.79
N ILE A 202 -0.60 0.16 12.32
CA ILE A 202 -1.09 1.52 12.58
C ILE A 202 -0.14 2.24 13.55
N MET A 203 0.20 1.60 14.68
CA MET A 203 1.13 2.17 15.66
C MET A 203 2.48 2.50 15.03
N ASN A 204 3.04 1.62 14.19
CA ASN A 204 4.30 1.86 13.48
C ASN A 204 4.24 3.08 12.55
N VAL A 205 3.13 3.27 11.83
CA VAL A 205 2.95 4.46 10.99
C VAL A 205 2.94 5.74 11.83
N PHE A 206 2.22 5.73 12.96
CA PHE A 206 2.16 6.89 13.85
C PHE A 206 3.49 7.18 14.56
N THR A 207 4.20 6.16 15.05
CA THR A 207 5.51 6.32 15.69
C THR A 207 6.55 6.84 14.70
N ALA A 208 6.59 6.32 13.48
CA ALA A 208 7.46 6.83 12.41
C ALA A 208 7.15 8.31 12.08
N LYS A 209 5.86 8.68 11.98
CA LYS A 209 5.44 10.06 11.72
C LYS A 209 5.81 11.00 12.88
N MET A 210 5.66 10.56 14.12
CA MET A 210 6.06 11.33 15.31
C MET A 210 7.58 11.53 15.38
N ASN A 211 8.35 10.49 15.09
CA ASN A 211 9.82 10.56 15.08
C ASN A 211 10.35 11.38 13.89
N GLY A 212 9.66 11.36 12.75
CA GLY A 212 10.02 12.15 11.56
C GLY A 212 9.66 13.63 11.63
N LYS A 213 8.84 14.05 12.61
CA LYS A 213 8.53 15.46 12.91
C LYS A 213 9.57 16.13 13.83
N LYS A 214 10.58 15.38 14.29
CA LYS A 214 11.72 15.91 15.05
C LYS A 214 12.84 16.38 14.13
#